data_AF-A0A537TSW3-F1
#
_entry.id   AF-A0A537TSW3-F1
#
_cell.length_a   1.000
_cell.length_b   1.000
_cell.length_c   1.000
_cell.angle_alpha   90.00
_cell.angle_beta   90.00
_cell.angle_gamma   90.00
#
_symmetry.space_group_name_H-M   'P 1'
#
loop_
_entity.id
_entity.type
_entity.pdbx_description
1 polymer ?
#
loop_
_entity_poly.entity_id
_entity_poly.type
_entity_poly.pdbx_seq_one_letter_code
_entity_poly.pdbx_strand_id
1 'polypeptide(L)'
;MIKKLALVGTVAAFAASLVSVGSANGALFEYYRNGTLIYGQIRGNCGYQCVTSWHRAGSGSGTDACRHDNWIPLGGYTVRFHSDGYTGSLIQGRVWRLSDYLCSNGVWRTELFVHSQETYWQGQQCPSGYPADFCWDTDSDYYSAGCIKVARMPVPSDLGRLDAFEHSLNGPVTQVWVYG
;
A
#
# COMPACT_ATOMS: atom_id res chain seq x y z
N MET A 1 72.34 4.72 -2.08
CA MET A 1 71.19 4.93 -2.99
C MET A 1 69.99 4.19 -2.42
N ILE A 2 68.99 4.95 -1.98
CA ILE A 2 67.80 4.48 -1.26
C ILE A 2 66.72 4.13 -2.29
N LYS A 3 66.24 2.89 -2.33
CA LYS A 3 65.02 2.55 -3.07
C LYS A 3 63.86 2.46 -2.08
N LYS A 4 63.01 3.49 -2.08
CA LYS A 4 61.72 3.51 -1.39
C LYS A 4 60.80 2.50 -2.08
N LEU A 5 60.31 1.52 -1.32
CA LEU A 5 59.25 0.62 -1.75
C LEU A 5 57.91 1.34 -1.51
N ALA A 6 57.20 1.73 -2.57
CA ALA A 6 55.87 2.30 -2.46
C ALA A 6 54.85 1.16 -2.32
N LEU A 7 54.24 1.06 -1.14
CA LEU A 7 53.09 0.19 -0.90
C LEU A 7 51.85 0.89 -1.48
N VAL A 8 51.40 0.46 -2.66
CA VAL A 8 50.13 0.91 -3.24
C VAL A 8 49.01 0.20 -2.48
N GLY A 9 48.43 0.87 -1.49
CA GLY A 9 47.22 0.42 -0.82
C GLY A 9 46.02 0.54 -1.75
N THR A 10 45.53 -0.58 -2.25
CA THR A 10 44.24 -0.66 -2.94
C THR A 10 43.13 -0.43 -1.92
N VAL A 11 42.52 0.76 -1.97
CA VAL A 11 41.25 1.02 -1.29
C VAL A 11 40.18 0.19 -2.01
N ALA A 12 39.79 -0.94 -1.41
CA ALA A 12 38.62 -1.68 -1.86
C ALA A 12 37.38 -0.80 -1.62
N ALA A 13 36.87 -0.20 -2.69
CA ALA A 13 35.57 0.45 -2.66
C ALA A 13 34.52 -0.62 -2.39
N PHE A 14 33.96 -0.62 -1.17
CA PHE A 14 32.70 -1.31 -0.91
C PHE A 14 31.62 -0.58 -1.71
N ALA A 15 31.39 -1.04 -2.94
CA ALA A 15 30.17 -0.75 -3.64
C ALA A 15 29.04 -1.40 -2.81
N ALA A 16 28.34 -0.58 -2.02
CA ALA A 16 27.04 -0.93 -1.50
C ALA A 16 26.14 -1.21 -2.73
N SER A 17 26.00 -2.48 -3.07
CA SER A 17 25.05 -2.94 -4.04
C SER A 17 23.66 -2.60 -3.50
N LEU A 18 23.13 -1.45 -3.94
CA LEU A 18 21.70 -1.19 -3.91
C LEU A 18 21.07 -2.30 -4.75
N VAL A 19 20.53 -3.31 -4.09
CA VAL A 19 19.66 -4.28 -4.75
C VAL A 19 18.37 -3.54 -5.05
N SER A 20 18.33 -2.86 -6.19
CA SER A 20 17.07 -2.42 -6.77
C SER A 20 16.32 -3.66 -7.23
N VAL A 21 15.53 -4.27 -6.35
CA VAL A 21 14.41 -5.12 -6.75
C VAL A 21 13.30 -4.21 -7.27
N GLY A 22 13.58 -3.53 -8.37
CA GLY A 22 12.58 -2.90 -9.22
C GLY A 22 12.22 -3.91 -10.29
N SER A 23 11.15 -4.67 -10.07
CA SER A 23 10.55 -5.44 -11.16
C SER A 23 10.18 -4.46 -12.28
N ALA A 24 10.69 -4.70 -13.48
CA ALA A 24 10.40 -3.90 -14.67
C ALA A 24 8.91 -3.91 -15.09
N ASN A 25 8.04 -4.56 -14.30
CA ASN A 25 6.60 -4.68 -14.52
C ASN A 25 5.77 -4.38 -13.26
N GLY A 26 6.33 -3.69 -12.25
CA GLY A 26 5.58 -3.39 -11.02
C GLY A 26 4.62 -2.21 -11.20
N ALA A 27 3.36 -2.39 -10.83
CA ALA A 27 2.43 -1.27 -10.72
C ALA A 27 2.53 -0.58 -9.37
N LEU A 28 1.98 0.63 -9.33
CA LEU A 28 1.96 1.49 -8.16
C LEU A 28 0.51 1.84 -7.79
N PHE A 29 0.18 1.79 -6.50
CA PHE A 29 -0.97 2.53 -5.99
C PHE A 29 -0.58 3.95 -5.56
N GLU A 30 -1.29 4.93 -6.09
CA GLU A 30 -1.16 6.33 -5.71
C GLU A 30 -2.38 6.73 -4.87
N TYR A 31 -2.14 7.24 -3.67
CA TYR A 31 -3.17 7.70 -2.75
C TYR A 31 -2.95 9.17 -2.42
N TYR A 32 -3.97 10.00 -2.67
CA TYR A 32 -3.98 11.42 -2.34
C TYR A 32 -4.90 11.67 -1.15
N ARG A 33 -4.33 12.26 -0.11
CA ARG A 33 -5.02 12.63 1.13
C ARG A 33 -5.76 13.95 0.92
N ASN A 34 -7.08 13.98 1.14
CA ASN A 34 -7.90 15.18 1.05
C ASN A 34 -8.91 15.25 2.20
N GLY A 35 -8.47 15.76 3.36
CA GLY A 35 -9.27 15.68 4.58
C GLY A 35 -9.54 14.22 4.95
N THR A 36 -10.70 13.91 5.52
CA THR A 36 -11.06 12.55 6.01
C THR A 36 -11.07 11.46 4.93
N LEU A 37 -10.97 11.84 3.66
CA LEU A 37 -10.98 10.94 2.51
C LEU A 37 -9.59 10.80 1.90
N ILE A 38 -9.30 9.59 1.45
CA ILE A 38 -8.17 9.31 0.58
C ILE A 38 -8.74 8.95 -0.79
N TYR A 39 -8.20 9.55 -1.85
CA TYR A 39 -8.52 9.16 -3.22
C TYR A 39 -7.36 8.35 -3.76
N GLY A 40 -7.65 7.15 -4.25
CA GLY A 40 -6.64 6.24 -4.79
C GLY A 40 -6.75 6.09 -6.30
N GLN A 41 -5.65 5.73 -6.96
CA GLN A 41 -5.64 5.22 -8.32
C GLN A 41 -4.52 4.19 -8.49
N ILE A 42 -4.64 3.30 -9.46
CA ILE A 42 -3.53 2.46 -9.91
C ILE A 42 -2.83 3.19 -11.04
N ARG A 43 -1.51 3.19 -11.01
CA ARG A 43 -0.65 3.55 -12.12
C ARG A 43 0.18 2.32 -12.49
N GLY A 44 -0.20 1.65 -13.57
CA GLY A 44 0.60 0.58 -14.16
C GLY A 44 1.86 1.11 -14.84
N ASN A 45 2.81 0.22 -15.14
CA ASN A 45 4.09 0.60 -15.74
C ASN A 45 4.02 0.95 -17.25
N CYS A 46 2.82 1.18 -17.80
CA CYS A 46 2.62 1.64 -19.19
C CYS A 46 2.31 3.15 -19.28
N GLY A 47 2.59 3.91 -18.22
CA GLY A 47 2.31 5.35 -18.14
C GLY A 47 0.82 5.65 -18.01
N TYR A 48 0.37 6.81 -18.51
CA TYR A 48 -1.03 7.26 -18.40
C TYR A 48 -2.06 6.30 -19.02
N GLN A 49 -1.62 5.40 -19.90
CA GLN A 49 -2.47 4.40 -20.55
C GLN A 49 -2.89 3.26 -19.61
N CYS A 50 -2.20 3.08 -18.47
CA CYS A 50 -2.52 2.11 -17.43
C CYS A 50 -2.93 2.80 -16.12
N VAL A 51 -3.57 3.97 -16.20
CA VAL A 51 -4.09 4.67 -15.02
C VAL A 51 -5.57 4.39 -14.86
N THR A 52 -5.96 3.85 -13.71
CA THR A 52 -7.38 3.66 -13.41
C THR A 52 -8.03 4.99 -13.02
N SER A 53 -9.35 5.09 -13.19
CA SER A 53 -10.10 6.17 -12.55
C SER A 53 -9.87 6.20 -11.03
N TRP A 54 -10.00 7.38 -10.44
CA TRP A 54 -9.93 7.55 -8.99
C TRP A 54 -10.99 6.72 -8.28
N HIS A 55 -10.59 6.10 -7.19
CA HIS A 55 -11.44 5.37 -6.25
C HIS A 55 -11.37 6.01 -4.87
N ARG A 56 -12.39 5.75 -4.05
CA ARG A 56 -12.41 6.23 -2.67
C ARG A 56 -11.76 5.22 -1.73
N ALA A 57 -11.01 5.76 -0.79
CA ALA A 57 -10.33 5.04 0.27
C ALA A 57 -10.32 5.89 1.54
N GLY A 58 -9.88 5.30 2.64
CA GLY A 58 -9.76 5.97 3.94
C GLY A 58 -8.57 5.47 4.73
N SER A 59 -8.24 6.17 5.79
CA SER A 59 -7.23 5.73 6.75
C SER A 59 -7.45 6.38 8.08
N GLY A 60 -7.46 5.62 9.18
CA GLY A 60 -7.38 6.11 10.56
C GLY A 60 -8.35 7.22 10.97
N SER A 61 -8.25 7.68 12.22
CA SER A 61 -9.16 8.71 12.77
C SER A 61 -8.53 10.08 13.06
N GLY A 62 -7.21 10.18 13.02
CA GLY A 62 -6.49 11.42 13.30
C GLY A 62 -5.26 11.62 12.42
N THR A 63 -4.69 12.82 12.47
CA THR A 63 -3.62 13.26 11.55
C THR A 63 -2.21 13.04 12.08
N ASP A 64 -2.04 12.71 13.37
CA ASP A 64 -0.73 12.33 13.91
C ASP A 64 -0.33 10.95 13.37
N ALA A 65 0.42 10.97 12.28
CA ALA A 65 0.85 9.80 11.53
C ALA A 65 1.70 8.81 12.33
N CYS A 66 2.15 9.14 13.54
CA CYS A 66 2.96 8.23 14.34
C CYS A 66 2.18 7.50 15.42
N ARG A 67 0.86 7.71 15.48
CA ARG A 67 -0.08 6.92 16.31
C ARG A 67 -0.74 5.81 15.51
N HIS A 68 -0.83 4.62 16.10
CA HIS A 68 -1.25 3.40 15.39
C HIS A 68 -2.66 3.46 14.76
N ASP A 69 -3.60 4.16 15.39
CA ASP A 69 -4.99 4.36 14.96
C ASP A 69 -5.20 5.54 14.00
N ASN A 70 -4.16 6.34 13.79
CA ASN A 70 -4.20 7.51 12.94
C ASN A 70 -3.76 7.20 11.51
N TRP A 71 -3.99 8.17 10.63
CA TRP A 71 -3.77 8.03 9.21
C TRP A 71 -2.37 7.49 8.92
N ILE A 72 -2.30 6.62 7.93
CA ILE A 72 -1.05 6.07 7.44
C ILE A 72 -0.06 7.23 7.11
N PRO A 73 1.22 7.13 7.48
CA PRO A 73 2.18 8.18 7.18
C PRO A 73 2.29 8.52 5.69
N LEU A 74 2.62 9.77 5.38
CA LEU A 74 2.94 10.17 4.01
C LEU A 74 4.29 9.58 3.60
N GLY A 75 4.38 9.10 2.36
CA GLY A 75 5.60 8.52 1.81
C GLY A 75 5.38 7.30 0.92
N GLY A 76 6.49 6.67 0.56
CA GLY A 76 6.54 5.47 -0.26
C GLY A 76 6.63 4.21 0.60
N TYR A 77 5.94 3.17 0.16
CA TYR A 77 5.92 1.86 0.80
C TYR A 77 6.19 0.78 -0.25
N THR A 78 6.92 -0.26 0.13
CA THR A 78 7.03 -1.48 -0.68
C THR A 78 5.88 -2.41 -0.33
N VAL A 79 5.23 -3.00 -1.33
CA VAL A 79 4.29 -4.11 -1.11
C VAL A 79 5.09 -5.38 -0.84
N ARG A 80 4.89 -5.96 0.34
CA ARG A 80 5.54 -7.19 0.80
C ARG A 80 4.86 -8.42 0.22
N PHE A 81 3.53 -8.44 0.21
CA PHE A 81 2.72 -9.50 -0.39
C PHE A 81 1.30 -9.02 -0.67
N HIS A 82 0.63 -9.71 -1.59
CA HIS A 82 -0.82 -9.68 -1.80
C HIS A 82 -1.46 -10.99 -1.32
N SER A 83 -2.70 -10.94 -0.85
CA SER A 83 -3.48 -12.14 -0.52
C SER A 83 -4.97 -11.88 -0.75
N ASP A 84 -5.65 -12.85 -1.35
CA ASP A 84 -7.10 -12.76 -1.60
C ASP A 84 -7.96 -13.12 -0.37
N GLY A 85 -7.36 -13.73 0.65
CA GLY A 85 -8.08 -14.35 1.77
C GLY A 85 -7.26 -14.29 3.06
N TYR A 86 -6.69 -13.13 3.39
CA TYR A 86 -5.92 -12.93 4.60
C TYR A 86 -6.80 -13.12 5.86
N THR A 87 -6.28 -13.87 6.83
CA THR A 87 -7.00 -14.30 8.04
C THR A 87 -6.49 -13.61 9.31
N GLY A 88 -6.20 -12.31 9.23
CA GLY A 88 -5.76 -11.53 10.39
C GLY A 88 -6.85 -11.32 11.44
N SER A 89 -6.45 -10.83 12.61
CA SER A 89 -7.37 -10.56 13.74
C SER A 89 -8.20 -9.29 13.55
N LEU A 90 -7.59 -8.23 13.01
CA LEU A 90 -8.24 -6.94 12.75
C LEU A 90 -8.49 -6.68 11.26
N ILE A 91 -7.63 -7.22 10.41
CA ILE A 91 -7.65 -7.03 8.96
C ILE A 91 -7.80 -8.40 8.32
N GLN A 92 -8.75 -8.53 7.40
CA GLN A 92 -9.06 -9.76 6.70
C GLN A 92 -9.37 -9.52 5.23
N GLY A 93 -9.56 -10.59 4.47
CA GLY A 93 -9.98 -10.54 3.07
C GLY A 93 -8.83 -10.19 2.14
N ARG A 94 -9.10 -9.31 1.16
CA ARG A 94 -8.11 -8.89 0.16
C ARG A 94 -7.18 -7.83 0.74
N VAL A 95 -5.89 -8.12 0.72
CA VAL A 95 -4.88 -7.25 1.33
C VAL A 95 -3.60 -7.17 0.52
N TRP A 96 -3.01 -5.97 0.51
CA TRP A 96 -1.61 -5.75 0.17
C TRP A 96 -0.88 -5.33 1.44
N ARG A 97 -0.01 -6.19 1.95
CA ARG A 97 0.84 -5.86 3.11
C ARG A 97 1.94 -4.89 2.68
N LEU A 98 2.06 -3.79 3.40
CA LEU A 98 3.08 -2.76 3.14
C LEU A 98 4.35 -2.99 3.95
N SER A 99 5.44 -2.29 3.63
CA SER A 99 6.61 -2.18 4.51
C SER A 99 6.27 -1.37 5.76
N ASP A 100 6.97 -1.65 6.87
CA ASP A 100 6.88 -0.81 8.06
C ASP A 100 7.46 0.57 7.80
N TYR A 101 6.98 1.57 8.55
CA TYR A 101 7.40 2.96 8.41
C TYR A 101 8.01 3.45 9.72
N LEU A 102 9.25 3.95 9.67
CA LEU A 102 9.90 4.59 10.79
C LEU A 102 9.57 6.07 10.79
N CYS A 103 8.82 6.51 11.79
CA CYS A 103 8.60 7.93 12.03
C CYS A 103 9.89 8.64 12.46
N SER A 104 9.95 9.95 12.18
CA SER A 104 11.05 10.81 12.61
C SER A 104 11.21 10.87 14.13
N ASN A 105 10.15 10.59 14.90
CA ASN A 105 10.18 10.48 16.36
C ASN A 105 10.65 9.10 16.88
N GLY A 106 11.09 8.20 15.98
CA GLY A 106 11.60 6.87 16.33
C GLY A 106 10.53 5.78 16.47
N VAL A 107 9.24 6.11 16.34
CA VAL A 107 8.15 5.12 16.42
C VAL A 107 8.03 4.36 15.10
N TRP A 108 7.92 3.04 15.18
CA TRP A 108 7.60 2.19 14.04
C TRP A 108 6.09 2.06 13.87
N ARG A 109 5.60 2.31 12.66
CA ARG A 109 4.27 1.90 12.21
C ARG A 109 4.41 0.56 11.52
N THR A 110 3.94 -0.49 12.19
CA THR A 110 3.96 -1.87 11.71
C THR A 110 2.58 -2.30 11.24
N GLU A 111 2.50 -3.45 10.57
CA GLU A 111 1.22 -4.08 10.18
C GLU A 111 0.30 -3.14 9.38
N LEU A 112 0.92 -2.35 8.50
CA LEU A 112 0.25 -1.49 7.55
C LEU A 112 -0.20 -2.28 6.31
N PHE A 113 -1.41 -2.03 5.86
CA PHE A 113 -2.03 -2.67 4.70
C PHE A 113 -2.75 -1.66 3.81
N VAL A 114 -2.87 -1.99 2.52
CA VAL A 114 -4.05 -1.62 1.72
C VAL A 114 -5.01 -2.79 1.82
N HIS A 115 -6.26 -2.57 2.21
CA HIS A 115 -7.18 -3.67 2.45
C HIS A 115 -8.65 -3.31 2.22
N SER A 116 -9.46 -4.35 2.18
CA SER A 116 -10.91 -4.31 2.17
C SER A 116 -11.53 -4.34 3.58
N GLN A 117 -12.80 -3.95 3.70
CA GLN A 117 -13.61 -4.29 4.88
C GLN A 117 -14.04 -5.78 4.90
N GLU A 118 -13.84 -6.51 3.79
CA GLU A 118 -14.25 -7.91 3.60
C GLU A 118 -13.62 -8.86 4.64
N THR A 119 -14.35 -9.91 5.04
CA THR A 119 -13.75 -11.04 5.79
C THR A 119 -13.04 -11.99 4.83
N TYR A 120 -12.21 -12.88 5.37
CA TYR A 120 -11.50 -13.88 4.56
C TYR A 120 -12.43 -14.88 3.86
N TRP A 121 -13.66 -15.09 4.37
CA TRP A 121 -14.66 -15.95 3.74
C TRP A 121 -15.50 -15.21 2.69
N GLN A 122 -15.60 -13.89 2.80
CA GLN A 122 -16.50 -13.07 1.99
C GLN A 122 -15.69 -12.36 0.92
N GLY A 123 -15.40 -13.06 -0.17
CA GLY A 123 -14.48 -12.52 -1.17
C GLY A 123 -15.06 -11.43 -2.09
N GLN A 124 -16.38 -11.34 -2.30
CA GLN A 124 -16.87 -10.61 -3.49
C GLN A 124 -18.33 -10.13 -3.45
N GLN A 125 -19.05 -10.06 -2.33
CA GLN A 125 -20.48 -9.70 -2.34
C GLN A 125 -20.86 -8.64 -1.29
N CYS A 126 -21.50 -7.56 -1.74
CA CYS A 126 -22.27 -6.62 -0.92
C CYS A 126 -23.68 -6.54 -1.50
N PRO A 127 -24.54 -7.54 -1.24
CA PRO A 127 -25.95 -7.49 -1.60
C PRO A 127 -26.67 -6.48 -0.68
N SER A 128 -27.69 -5.80 -1.19
CA SER A 128 -28.56 -4.98 -0.34
C SER A 128 -29.18 -5.85 0.77
N GLY A 129 -28.95 -5.48 2.04
CA GLY A 129 -29.47 -6.19 3.22
C GLY A 129 -28.45 -7.08 3.97
N TYR A 130 -27.18 -7.12 3.55
CA TYR A 130 -26.09 -7.64 4.40
C TYR A 130 -25.64 -6.59 5.43
N PRO A 131 -25.02 -6.99 6.56
CA PRO A 131 -24.55 -6.05 7.57
C PRO A 131 -23.60 -5.01 6.97
N ALA A 132 -23.77 -3.76 7.38
CA ALA A 132 -22.88 -2.63 7.10
C ALA A 132 -21.40 -3.01 7.27
N ASP A 133 -21.12 -3.89 8.24
CA ASP A 133 -19.80 -4.31 8.70
C ASP A 133 -18.89 -4.95 7.64
N PHE A 134 -19.40 -5.31 6.45
CA PHE A 134 -18.61 -5.89 5.34
C PHE A 134 -18.73 -5.07 4.04
N CYS A 135 -19.55 -4.03 4.08
CA CYS A 135 -19.81 -3.13 2.98
C CYS A 135 -19.23 -1.77 3.30
N TRP A 136 -19.06 -0.95 2.27
CA TRP A 136 -18.75 0.44 2.45
C TRP A 136 -20.03 1.19 2.19
N ASP A 137 -20.78 1.46 3.26
CA ASP A 137 -22.14 1.99 3.22
C ASP A 137 -22.20 3.47 3.59
N THR A 138 -21.20 3.96 4.33
CA THR A 138 -21.13 5.35 4.79
C THR A 138 -19.71 5.88 4.85
N ASP A 139 -19.62 7.21 4.99
CA ASP A 139 -18.36 7.89 5.24
C ASP A 139 -17.78 7.62 6.65
N SER A 140 -18.39 6.77 7.48
CA SER A 140 -17.80 6.34 8.75
C SER A 140 -16.91 5.10 8.60
N ASP A 141 -17.04 4.36 7.48
CA ASP A 141 -16.32 3.12 7.24
C ASP A 141 -14.82 3.33 6.92
N TYR A 142 -14.39 4.57 6.69
CA TYR A 142 -12.98 4.93 6.44
C TYR A 142 -12.07 4.72 7.64
N TYR A 143 -12.61 4.67 8.86
CA TYR A 143 -11.81 4.47 10.06
C TYR A 143 -11.19 3.06 10.01
N SER A 144 -9.87 3.02 9.93
CA SER A 144 -9.05 1.82 9.96
C SER A 144 -8.12 1.89 11.17
N ALA A 145 -7.42 0.80 11.50
CA ALA A 145 -6.30 0.83 12.44
C ALA A 145 -5.04 1.47 11.79
N GLY A 146 -5.22 2.62 11.12
CA GLY A 146 -4.19 3.36 10.43
C GLY A 146 -3.67 2.76 9.12
N CYS A 147 -4.40 1.80 8.55
CA CYS A 147 -4.19 1.24 7.21
C CYS A 147 -4.89 2.06 6.14
N ILE A 148 -4.70 1.74 4.85
CA ILE A 148 -5.54 2.24 3.77
C ILE A 148 -6.68 1.26 3.56
N LYS A 149 -7.92 1.70 3.79
CA LYS A 149 -9.11 0.89 3.54
C LYS A 149 -9.78 1.34 2.24
N VAL A 150 -9.91 0.45 1.28
CA VAL A 150 -10.47 0.74 -0.06
C VAL A 150 -11.95 0.39 -0.11
N ALA A 151 -12.75 1.27 -0.69
CA ALA A 151 -14.18 1.07 -0.85
C ALA A 151 -14.48 -0.05 -1.84
N ARG A 152 -15.57 -0.80 -1.59
CA ARG A 152 -16.12 -1.73 -2.57
C ARG A 152 -17.04 -1.03 -3.60
N MET A 153 -17.45 0.23 -3.36
CA MET A 153 -18.45 0.96 -4.15
C MET A 153 -17.87 2.23 -4.82
N PRO A 154 -18.25 2.54 -6.08
CA PRO A 154 -19.42 2.06 -6.82
C PRO A 154 -19.22 0.72 -7.56
N VAL A 155 -20.23 0.26 -8.31
CA VAL A 155 -20.12 -0.84 -9.28
C VAL A 155 -19.61 -0.28 -10.61
N PRO A 156 -18.51 -0.83 -11.21
CA PRO A 156 -17.72 -1.97 -10.75
C PRO A 156 -16.84 -1.65 -9.53
N SER A 157 -16.70 -2.62 -8.63
CA SER A 157 -15.99 -2.47 -7.35
C SER A 157 -14.56 -1.96 -7.55
N ASP A 158 -14.21 -0.85 -6.89
CA ASP A 158 -12.86 -0.31 -6.94
C ASP A 158 -11.82 -1.31 -6.41
N LEU A 159 -12.10 -1.93 -5.27
CA LEU A 159 -11.31 -3.06 -4.76
C LEU A 159 -11.23 -4.24 -5.74
N GLY A 160 -12.36 -4.60 -6.39
CA GLY A 160 -12.38 -5.61 -7.44
C GLY A 160 -11.49 -5.27 -8.64
N ARG A 161 -11.38 -3.99 -8.98
CA ARG A 161 -10.48 -3.51 -10.03
C ARG A 161 -9.02 -3.55 -9.61
N LEU A 162 -8.71 -3.24 -8.35
CA LEU A 162 -7.35 -3.38 -7.80
C LEU A 162 -6.89 -4.83 -7.86
N ASP A 163 -7.73 -5.74 -7.41
CA ASP A 163 -7.46 -7.18 -7.38
C ASP A 163 -7.37 -7.78 -8.79
N ALA A 164 -8.30 -7.44 -9.68
CA ALA A 164 -8.23 -7.85 -11.07
C ALA A 164 -6.95 -7.33 -11.77
N PHE A 165 -6.49 -6.14 -11.40
CA PHE A 165 -5.22 -5.61 -11.89
C PHE A 165 -4.03 -6.43 -11.36
N GLU A 166 -4.00 -6.73 -10.06
CA GLU A 166 -2.96 -7.55 -9.41
C GLU A 166 -2.79 -8.91 -10.09
N HIS A 167 -3.91 -9.54 -10.47
CA HIS A 167 -3.92 -10.83 -11.17
C HIS A 167 -3.76 -10.72 -12.70
N SER A 168 -3.63 -9.50 -13.25
CA SER A 168 -3.51 -9.27 -14.71
C SER A 168 -2.07 -9.34 -15.22
N LEU A 169 -1.92 -9.41 -16.55
CA LEU A 169 -0.62 -9.39 -17.24
C LEU A 169 0.22 -8.12 -16.99
N ASN A 170 -0.37 -7.07 -16.41
CA ASN A 170 0.33 -5.83 -16.07
C ASN A 170 1.19 -5.92 -14.81
N GLY A 171 1.17 -7.07 -14.11
CA GLY A 171 2.08 -7.41 -13.03
C GLY A 171 1.61 -6.95 -11.64
N PRO A 172 2.19 -7.55 -10.58
CA PRO A 172 1.80 -7.26 -9.21
C PRO A 172 2.08 -5.81 -8.85
N VAL A 173 1.30 -5.28 -7.93
CA VAL A 173 1.56 -3.97 -7.33
C VAL A 173 2.72 -4.12 -6.37
N THR A 174 3.81 -3.41 -6.65
CA THR A 174 5.05 -3.53 -5.88
C THR A 174 5.27 -2.35 -4.94
N GLN A 175 4.54 -1.26 -5.15
CA GLN A 175 4.72 -0.01 -4.41
C GLN A 175 3.39 0.67 -4.11
N VAL A 176 3.41 1.48 -3.07
CA VAL A 176 2.34 2.42 -2.72
C VAL A 176 2.96 3.78 -2.40
N TRP A 177 2.39 4.86 -2.94
CA TRP A 177 2.74 6.23 -2.62
C TRP A 177 1.54 6.94 -2.00
N VAL A 178 1.74 7.56 -0.84
CA VAL A 178 0.74 8.36 -0.15
C VAL A 178 1.17 9.82 -0.13
N TYR A 179 0.37 10.68 -0.75
CA TYR A 179 0.57 12.11 -0.92
C TYR A 179 -0.38 12.92 -0.02
N GLY A 180 0.00 14.18 0.24
CA GLY A 180 -0.74 15.15 1.07
C GLY A 180 -1.16 16.39 0.31
#